data_AF-A0A804UMN3-F1
#
_entry.id   AF-A0A804UMN3-F1
#
_cell.length_a   1.000
_cell.length_b   1.000
_cell.length_c   1.000
_cell.angle_alpha   90.00
_cell.angle_beta   90.00
_cell.angle_gamma   90.00
#
_symmetry.space_group_name_H-M   'P 1'
#
loop_
_entity.id
_entity.type
_entity.pdbx_description
1 polymer ?
#
loop_
_entity_poly.entity_id
_entity_poly.type
_entity_poly.pdbx_seq_one_letter_code
_entity_poly.pdbx_strand_id
1 'polypeptide(L)'
;MRPNARVLSRRVAPGTEEELVAAHGPQLLALAHAYRVEWLKRAAEAAVSARLTADRAVDMLKLARLCDAPLLYARCARLAAKDFAAVEATDGWRFARRHDPALELELLQLLEGADQRRARWARARASQEAYRQLGEAMGSLDCIFDAASAGPGTCRDGDATCQGLRLLMRHFAACARKAAPGGCARCKRMLQLFRLHASVCDRAELQDQPCRVPFCSHFRAKMQAEKADKTWRLLVKKVRRARAMVSLANRQVPEVVAMSWVKYSSSKWARN
;
A
#
# COMPACT_ATOMS: atom_id res chain seq x y z
N MET A 1 14.27 62.47 34.90
CA MET A 1 13.34 61.40 35.37
C MET A 1 12.49 60.94 34.18
N ARG A 2 12.69 59.70 33.70
CA ARG A 2 11.84 59.07 32.65
C ARG A 2 11.14 57.89 33.30
N PRO A 3 9.81 57.72 33.18
CA PRO A 3 9.14 56.54 33.72
C PRO A 3 9.41 55.34 32.83
N ASN A 4 9.83 54.26 33.48
CA ASN A 4 10.16 52.97 32.89
C ASN A 4 8.85 52.20 32.65
N ALA A 5 8.36 52.20 31.41
CA ALA A 5 7.22 51.37 31.00
C ALA A 5 7.67 49.90 30.91
N ARG A 6 7.59 49.18 32.03
CA ARG A 6 7.64 47.73 32.02
C ARG A 6 6.41 47.23 31.27
N VAL A 7 6.60 46.81 30.02
CA VAL A 7 5.66 45.94 29.32
C VAL A 7 5.60 44.64 30.14
N LEU A 8 4.56 44.51 30.95
CA LEU A 8 4.26 43.28 31.65
C LEU A 8 3.83 42.26 30.58
N SER A 9 4.80 41.47 30.11
CA SER A 9 4.53 40.23 29.39
C SER A 9 3.81 39.30 30.37
N ARG A 10 2.48 39.37 30.39
CA ARG A 10 1.62 38.44 31.11
C ARG A 10 1.87 37.07 30.48
N ARG A 11 2.67 36.23 31.16
CA ARG A 11 2.85 34.84 30.76
C ARG A 11 1.48 34.19 30.78
N VAL A 12 1.03 33.74 29.62
CA VAL A 12 -0.18 32.96 29.46
C VAL A 12 0.03 31.64 30.22
N ALA A 13 -0.98 31.19 30.98
CA ALA A 13 -0.83 30.02 31.84
C ALA A 13 -0.64 28.76 30.97
N PRO A 14 0.22 27.79 31.38
CA PRO A 14 0.38 26.55 30.64
C PRO A 14 -0.97 25.82 30.59
N GLY A 15 -1.48 25.57 29.38
CA GLY A 15 -2.82 25.01 29.10
C GLY A 15 -3.78 25.98 28.39
N THR A 16 -3.71 27.28 28.69
CA THR A 16 -4.60 28.28 28.06
C THR A 16 -4.23 28.57 26.60
N GLU A 17 -2.96 28.40 26.23
CA GLU A 17 -2.51 28.54 24.84
C GLU A 17 -3.14 27.48 23.92
N GLU A 18 -3.28 26.25 24.42
CA GLU A 18 -3.82 25.14 23.63
C GLU A 18 -5.34 25.26 23.43
N GLU A 19 -6.08 25.75 24.42
CA GLU A 19 -7.50 26.09 24.33
C GLU A 19 -7.78 27.32 23.45
N LEU A 20 -6.88 28.31 23.45
CA LEU A 20 -7.01 29.48 22.57
C LEU A 20 -6.74 29.11 21.10
N VAL A 21 -5.71 28.29 20.85
CA VAL A 21 -5.47 27.69 19.53
C VAL A 21 -6.61 26.71 19.15
N ALA A 22 -7.20 26.08 20.16
CA ALA A 22 -8.54 25.52 20.25
C ALA A 22 -9.61 26.30 19.48
N ALA A 23 -10.00 27.40 20.11
CA ALA A 23 -11.12 28.23 19.72
C ALA A 23 -10.86 29.04 18.43
N HIS A 24 -9.61 29.46 18.21
CA HIS A 24 -9.26 30.44 17.17
C HIS A 24 -8.29 29.92 16.11
N GLY A 25 -8.11 28.60 16.00
CA GLY A 25 -7.20 27.97 15.04
C GLY A 25 -7.32 28.50 13.60
N PRO A 26 -8.52 28.60 13.00
CA PRO A 26 -8.71 29.14 11.66
C PRO A 26 -8.26 30.60 11.51
N GLN A 27 -8.58 31.44 12.48
CA GLN A 27 -8.20 32.86 12.50
C GLN A 27 -6.70 33.01 12.67
N LEU A 28 -6.09 32.22 13.55
CA LEU A 28 -4.64 32.17 13.75
C LEU A 28 -3.92 31.72 12.48
N LEU A 29 -4.45 30.73 11.76
CA LEU A 29 -3.90 30.28 10.48
C LEU A 29 -3.92 31.41 9.45
N ALA A 30 -5.05 32.11 9.30
CA ALA A 30 -5.20 33.23 8.37
C ALA A 30 -4.24 34.38 8.70
N LEU A 31 -4.17 34.79 9.97
CA LEU A 31 -3.28 35.86 10.42
C LEU A 31 -1.81 35.47 10.28
N ALA A 32 -1.44 34.24 10.67
CA ALA A 32 -0.07 33.76 10.53
C ALA A 32 0.38 33.71 9.05
N HIS A 33 -0.53 33.35 8.14
CA HIS A 33 -0.26 33.43 6.70
C HIS A 33 -0.10 34.87 6.22
N ALA A 34 -1.04 35.76 6.55
CA ALA A 34 -1.03 37.16 6.13
C ALA A 34 0.22 37.92 6.62
N TYR A 35 0.64 37.69 7.86
CA TYR A 35 1.83 38.28 8.46
C TYR A 35 3.11 37.46 8.25
N ARG A 36 3.05 36.37 7.46
CA ARG A 36 4.19 35.52 7.08
C ARG A 36 4.96 34.94 8.27
N VAL A 37 4.24 34.56 9.33
CA VAL A 37 4.80 33.92 10.53
C VAL A 37 4.75 32.40 10.36
N GLU A 38 5.76 31.86 9.66
CA GLU A 38 5.76 30.47 9.18
C GLU A 38 5.64 29.39 10.27
N TRP A 39 6.33 29.54 11.40
CA TRP A 39 6.25 28.55 12.48
C TRP A 39 4.84 28.49 13.08
N LEU A 40 4.19 29.64 13.23
CA LEU A 40 2.83 29.76 13.76
C LEU A 40 1.82 29.25 12.75
N LYS A 41 2.02 29.54 11.45
CA LYS A 41 1.20 29.01 10.36
C LYS A 41 1.18 27.48 10.40
N ARG A 42 2.33 26.83 10.52
CA ARG A 42 2.43 25.36 10.62
C ARG A 42 1.76 24.81 11.88
N ALA A 43 1.97 25.46 13.03
CA ALA A 43 1.33 25.07 14.28
C ALA A 43 -0.21 25.18 14.20
N ALA A 44 -0.71 26.31 13.68
CA ALA A 44 -2.13 26.54 13.49
C ALA A 44 -2.72 25.56 12.46
N GLU A 45 -2.04 25.31 11.34
CA GLU A 45 -2.46 24.33 10.34
C GLU A 45 -2.58 22.92 10.94
N ALA A 46 -1.59 22.49 11.73
CA ALA A 46 -1.62 21.19 12.42
C ALA A 46 -2.78 21.11 13.42
N ALA A 47 -2.99 22.16 14.20
CA ALA A 47 -4.08 22.28 15.17
C ALA A 47 -5.47 22.22 14.53
N VAL A 48 -5.70 23.00 13.45
CA VAL A 48 -6.97 22.99 12.71
C VAL A 48 -7.18 21.63 12.04
N SER A 49 -6.13 21.07 11.45
CA SER A 49 -6.16 19.74 10.84
C SER A 49 -6.58 18.67 11.85
N ALA A 50 -5.95 18.64 13.04
CA ALA A 50 -6.23 17.64 14.06
C ALA A 50 -7.71 17.59 14.47
N ARG A 51 -8.37 18.75 14.49
CA ARG A 51 -9.75 18.95 14.94
C ARG A 51 -10.78 19.05 13.81
N LEU A 52 -10.38 18.72 12.58
CA LEU A 52 -11.28 18.79 11.43
C LEU A 52 -12.46 17.82 11.58
N THR A 53 -13.67 18.36 11.44
CA THR A 53 -14.94 17.62 11.40
C THR A 53 -15.60 17.76 10.02
N ALA A 54 -16.63 16.93 9.73
CA ALA A 54 -17.40 17.03 8.50
C ALA A 54 -18.07 18.40 8.34
N ASP A 55 -18.66 18.90 9.42
CA ASP A 55 -19.35 20.20 9.48
C ASP A 55 -18.48 21.36 8.99
N ARG A 56 -17.20 21.36 9.33
CA ARG A 56 -16.26 22.43 8.98
C ARG A 56 -15.44 22.14 7.72
N ALA A 57 -15.65 20.99 7.06
CA ALA A 57 -14.75 20.50 6.01
C ALA A 57 -14.69 21.43 4.79
N VAL A 58 -15.83 22.00 4.38
CA VAL A 58 -15.93 22.87 3.21
C VAL A 58 -15.26 24.23 3.48
N ASP A 59 -15.55 24.84 4.64
CA ASP A 59 -14.95 26.12 5.04
C ASP A 59 -13.44 25.98 5.25
N MET A 60 -12.99 24.88 5.87
CA MET A 60 -11.57 24.62 6.09
C MET A 60 -10.83 24.29 4.79
N LEU A 61 -11.49 23.69 3.80
CA LEU A 61 -10.90 23.50 2.48
C LEU A 61 -10.69 24.85 1.79
N LYS A 62 -11.69 25.73 1.82
CA LYS A 62 -11.58 27.10 1.29
C LYS A 62 -10.46 27.86 1.99
N LEU A 63 -10.43 27.83 3.33
CA LEU A 63 -9.37 28.46 4.12
C LEU A 63 -8.00 27.90 3.77
N ALA A 64 -7.88 26.58 3.62
CA ALA A 64 -6.61 25.94 3.28
C ALA A 64 -6.05 26.43 1.95
N ARG A 65 -6.93 26.64 0.97
CA ARG A 65 -6.56 27.22 -0.33
C ARG A 65 -6.17 28.68 -0.22
N LEU A 66 -6.91 29.48 0.55
CA LEU A 66 -6.60 30.91 0.75
C LEU A 66 -5.31 31.15 1.53
N CYS A 67 -4.91 30.19 2.37
CA CYS A 67 -3.74 30.31 3.24
C CYS A 67 -2.54 29.48 2.76
N ASP A 68 -2.56 28.85 1.59
CA ASP A 68 -1.54 27.88 1.14
C ASP A 68 -1.18 26.85 2.23
N ALA A 69 -2.19 26.14 2.74
CA ALA A 69 -2.10 25.18 3.84
C ALA A 69 -2.29 23.73 3.31
N PRO A 70 -1.22 23.07 2.82
CA PRO A 70 -1.32 21.78 2.12
C PRO A 70 -1.70 20.59 3.02
N LEU A 71 -1.31 20.59 4.29
CA LEU A 71 -1.69 19.55 5.25
C LEU A 71 -3.20 19.60 5.54
N LEU A 72 -3.72 20.80 5.77
CA LEU A 72 -5.16 21.00 6.00
C LEU A 72 -5.96 20.65 4.76
N TYR A 73 -5.51 21.11 3.58
CA TYR A 73 -6.12 20.78 2.30
C TYR A 73 -6.24 19.28 2.09
N ALA A 74 -5.12 18.56 2.26
CA ALA A 74 -5.10 17.10 2.09
C ALA A 74 -5.97 16.39 3.13
N ARG A 75 -6.15 16.96 4.33
CA ARG A 75 -7.03 16.38 5.35
C ARG A 75 -8.51 16.60 5.04
N CYS A 76 -8.88 17.77 4.54
CA CYS A 76 -10.24 18.06 4.05
C CYS A 76 -10.60 17.12 2.89
N ALA A 77 -9.71 16.98 1.90
CA ALA A 77 -9.91 16.06 0.79
C ALA A 77 -10.09 14.60 1.24
N ARG A 78 -9.27 14.13 2.20
CA ARG A 78 -9.40 12.78 2.77
C ARG A 78 -10.70 12.58 3.53
N LEU A 79 -11.14 13.58 4.29
CA LEU A 79 -12.39 13.50 5.06
C LEU A 79 -13.59 13.44 4.12
N ALA A 80 -13.68 14.36 3.15
CA ALA A 80 -14.73 14.36 2.14
C ALA A 80 -14.77 13.05 1.35
N ALA A 81 -13.60 12.53 0.95
CA ALA A 81 -13.53 11.25 0.24
C ALA A 81 -13.85 10.02 1.10
N LYS A 82 -13.81 10.13 2.44
CA LYS A 82 -14.11 9.03 3.36
C LYS A 82 -15.61 8.98 3.67
N ASP A 83 -16.22 10.14 3.90
CA ASP A 83 -17.62 10.27 4.30
C ASP A 83 -18.23 11.52 3.65
N PHE A 84 -18.48 11.41 2.35
CA PHE A 84 -19.06 12.52 1.60
C PHE A 84 -20.50 12.79 2.02
N ALA A 85 -21.26 11.76 2.42
CA ALA A 85 -22.63 11.92 2.88
C ALA A 85 -22.71 12.85 4.11
N ALA A 86 -21.77 12.71 5.05
CA ALA A 86 -21.69 13.63 6.19
C ALA A 86 -21.36 15.06 5.78
N VAL A 87 -20.50 15.26 4.76
CA VAL A 87 -20.16 16.59 4.23
C VAL A 87 -21.32 17.20 3.43
N GLU A 88 -22.02 16.39 2.65
CA GLU A 88 -23.15 16.81 1.82
C GLU A 88 -24.33 17.31 2.67
N ALA A 89 -24.50 16.77 3.87
CA ALA A 89 -25.52 17.20 4.82
C ALA A 89 -25.23 18.56 5.49
N THR A 90 -24.03 19.13 5.30
CA THR A 90 -23.59 20.35 6.02
C THR A 90 -24.11 21.63 5.40
N ASP A 91 -24.23 22.67 6.23
CA ASP A 91 -24.50 24.03 5.75
C ASP A 91 -23.37 24.58 4.88
N GLY A 92 -22.12 24.26 5.19
CA GLY A 92 -20.96 24.65 4.37
C GLY A 92 -21.08 24.14 2.93
N TRP A 93 -21.50 22.88 2.75
CA TRP A 93 -21.74 22.33 1.41
C TRP A 93 -22.92 23.00 0.70
N ARG A 94 -24.06 23.15 1.40
CA ARG A 94 -25.23 23.86 0.86
C ARG A 94 -24.90 25.29 0.43
N PHE A 95 -24.07 25.99 1.20
CA PHE A 95 -23.61 27.33 0.89
C PHE A 95 -22.70 27.34 -0.35
N ALA A 96 -21.69 26.45 -0.40
CA ALA A 96 -20.78 26.35 -1.54
C ALA A 96 -21.53 26.09 -2.86
N ARG A 97 -22.50 25.17 -2.87
CA ARG A 97 -23.32 24.89 -4.06
C ARG A 97 -24.12 26.10 -4.58
N ARG A 98 -24.53 27.00 -3.68
CA ARG A 98 -25.35 28.17 -4.04
C ARG A 98 -24.53 29.39 -4.41
N HIS A 99 -23.35 29.53 -3.81
CA HIS A 99 -22.62 30.80 -3.79
C HIS A 99 -21.15 30.70 -4.22
N ASP A 100 -20.59 29.49 -4.35
CA ASP A 100 -19.19 29.28 -4.71
C ASP A 100 -19.03 28.04 -5.63
N PRO A 101 -19.42 28.15 -6.91
CA PRO A 101 -19.37 27.02 -7.85
C PRO A 101 -17.94 26.52 -8.10
N ALA A 102 -16.93 27.36 -7.87
CA ALA A 102 -15.53 26.96 -7.98
C ALA A 102 -15.13 26.00 -6.83
N LEU A 103 -15.57 26.29 -5.60
CA LEU A 103 -15.34 25.41 -4.45
C LEU A 103 -16.13 24.10 -4.56
N GLU A 104 -17.37 24.15 -5.06
CA GLU A 104 -18.15 22.94 -5.36
C GLU A 104 -17.41 22.05 -6.36
N LEU A 105 -16.99 22.61 -7.50
CA LEU A 105 -16.26 21.87 -8.52
C LEU A 105 -14.96 21.27 -7.98
N GLU A 106 -14.22 22.01 -7.17
CA GLU A 106 -12.99 21.53 -6.55
C GLU A 106 -13.23 20.32 -5.64
N LEU A 107 -14.27 20.36 -4.80
CA LEU A 107 -14.66 19.22 -3.97
C LEU A 107 -15.05 18.00 -4.82
N LEU A 108 -15.84 18.19 -5.88
CA LEU A 108 -16.21 17.10 -6.80
C LEU A 108 -14.99 16.48 -7.49
N GLN A 109 -14.04 17.30 -7.94
CA GLN A 109 -12.78 16.82 -8.54
C GLN A 109 -11.92 16.04 -7.54
N LEU A 110 -11.88 16.47 -6.28
CA LEU A 110 -11.16 15.75 -5.21
C LEU A 110 -11.78 14.37 -4.95
N LEU A 111 -13.11 14.26 -4.98
CA LEU A 111 -13.84 13.01 -4.82
C LEU A 111 -13.58 12.06 -5.99
N GLU A 112 -13.74 12.55 -7.22
CA GLU A 112 -13.46 11.75 -8.43
C GLU A 112 -12.01 11.25 -8.42
N GLY A 113 -11.06 12.14 -8.12
CA GLY A 113 -9.66 11.77 -7.99
C GLY A 113 -9.41 10.72 -6.90
N ALA A 114 -10.17 10.76 -5.79
CA ALA A 114 -10.09 9.75 -4.75
C ALA A 114 -10.66 8.39 -5.20
N ASP A 115 -11.78 8.38 -5.92
CA ASP A 115 -12.35 7.15 -6.49
C ASP A 115 -11.46 6.52 -7.54
N GLN A 116 -10.92 7.32 -8.45
CA GLN A 116 -9.95 6.84 -9.43
C GLN A 116 -8.70 6.25 -8.74
N ARG A 117 -8.20 6.87 -7.66
CA ARG A 117 -7.12 6.31 -6.83
C ARG A 117 -7.55 4.98 -6.21
N ARG A 118 -8.70 4.90 -5.52
CA ARG A 118 -9.22 3.66 -4.94
C ARG A 118 -9.30 2.54 -5.97
N ALA A 119 -9.86 2.81 -7.15
CA ALA A 119 -9.97 1.85 -8.24
C ALA A 119 -8.60 1.40 -8.78
N ARG A 120 -7.62 2.30 -8.91
CA ARG A 120 -6.24 1.93 -9.29
C ARG A 120 -5.59 1.05 -8.24
N TRP A 121 -5.73 1.38 -6.96
CA TRP A 121 -5.17 0.60 -5.86
C TRP A 121 -5.81 -0.78 -5.74
N ALA A 122 -7.13 -0.88 -5.91
CA ALA A 122 -7.84 -2.16 -5.94
C ALA A 122 -7.32 -3.07 -7.07
N ARG A 123 -7.20 -2.53 -8.30
CA ARG A 123 -6.63 -3.25 -9.44
C ARG A 123 -5.17 -3.69 -9.19
N ALA A 124 -4.36 -2.79 -8.62
CA ALA A 124 -2.97 -3.09 -8.27
C ALA A 124 -2.89 -4.23 -7.24
N ARG A 125 -3.69 -4.18 -6.17
CA ARG A 125 -3.75 -5.25 -5.16
C ARG A 125 -4.22 -6.58 -5.75
N ALA A 126 -5.27 -6.57 -6.58
CA ALA A 126 -5.73 -7.78 -7.26
C ALA A 126 -4.64 -8.40 -8.14
N SER A 127 -3.91 -7.58 -8.91
CA SER A 127 -2.80 -8.06 -9.72
C SER A 127 -1.64 -8.61 -8.87
N GLN A 128 -1.32 -7.94 -7.76
CA GLN A 128 -0.27 -8.35 -6.83
C GLN A 128 -0.61 -9.68 -6.16
N GLU A 129 -1.87 -9.87 -5.79
CA GLU A 129 -2.38 -11.11 -5.22
C GLU A 129 -2.24 -12.28 -6.21
N ALA A 130 -2.61 -12.08 -7.48
CA ALA A 130 -2.40 -13.09 -8.51
C ALA A 130 -0.91 -13.45 -8.68
N TYR A 131 -0.01 -12.46 -8.66
CA TYR A 131 1.43 -12.73 -8.73
C TYR A 131 1.97 -13.43 -7.48
N ARG A 132 1.41 -13.15 -6.30
CA ARG A 132 1.72 -13.85 -5.04
C ARG A 132 1.34 -15.32 -5.13
N GLN A 133 0.11 -15.63 -5.54
CA GLN A 133 -0.39 -17.00 -5.72
C GLN A 133 0.44 -17.78 -6.76
N LEU A 134 0.83 -17.14 -7.86
CA LEU A 134 1.76 -17.74 -8.82
C LEU A 134 3.12 -18.03 -8.18
N GLY A 135 3.66 -17.09 -7.40
CA GLY A 135 4.93 -17.27 -6.68
C GLY A 135 4.88 -18.43 -5.67
N GLU A 136 3.78 -18.57 -4.94
CA GLU A 136 3.53 -19.67 -4.02
C GLU A 136 3.41 -21.00 -4.75
N ALA A 137 2.69 -21.03 -5.88
CA ALA A 137 2.62 -22.22 -6.72
C ALA A 137 4.01 -22.68 -7.18
N MET A 138 4.94 -21.76 -7.47
CA MET A 138 6.32 -22.13 -7.82
C MET A 138 7.05 -22.73 -6.62
N GLY A 139 6.88 -22.17 -5.42
CA GLY A 139 7.44 -22.73 -4.18
C GLY A 139 6.83 -24.10 -3.81
N SER A 140 5.54 -24.31 -4.06
CA SER A 140 4.91 -25.62 -3.88
C SER A 140 5.43 -26.65 -4.89
N LEU A 141 5.68 -26.25 -6.15
CA LEU A 141 6.34 -27.14 -7.12
C LEU A 141 7.74 -27.52 -6.64
N ASP A 142 8.52 -26.56 -6.14
CA ASP A 142 9.81 -26.84 -5.51
C ASP A 142 9.63 -27.85 -4.35
N CYS A 143 8.71 -27.63 -3.41
CA CYS A 143 8.46 -28.57 -2.30
C CYS A 143 8.08 -29.98 -2.77
N ILE A 144 7.18 -30.09 -3.74
CA ILE A 144 6.65 -31.38 -4.22
C ILE A 144 7.76 -32.22 -4.87
N PHE A 145 8.67 -31.60 -5.62
CA PHE A 145 9.70 -32.32 -6.37
C PHE A 145 11.07 -32.41 -5.66
N ASP A 146 11.29 -31.64 -4.60
CA ASP A 146 12.56 -31.58 -3.86
C ASP A 146 12.53 -32.21 -2.46
N ALA A 147 11.70 -33.22 -2.24
CA ALA A 147 11.47 -33.89 -0.95
C ALA A 147 12.73 -34.43 -0.21
N ALA A 148 13.94 -34.32 -0.77
CA ALA A 148 15.21 -34.66 -0.11
C ALA A 148 15.79 -33.56 0.81
N SER A 149 15.25 -32.34 0.83
CA SER A 149 15.72 -31.24 1.71
C SER A 149 14.65 -30.80 2.73
N ALA A 150 13.86 -31.75 3.23
CA ALA A 150 12.77 -31.50 4.17
C ALA A 150 13.31 -31.07 5.56
N GLY A 151 13.63 -29.78 5.70
CA GLY A 151 13.58 -29.12 6.99
C GLY A 151 12.11 -29.02 7.48
N PRO A 152 11.87 -28.87 8.80
CA PRO A 152 10.52 -28.83 9.34
C PRO A 152 9.78 -27.58 8.82
N GLY A 153 8.79 -27.77 7.94
CA GLY A 153 7.88 -26.69 7.50
C GLY A 153 7.60 -26.57 6.00
N THR A 154 8.18 -27.40 5.13
CA THR A 154 8.24 -27.09 3.68
C THR A 154 6.93 -27.29 2.91
N CYS A 155 6.03 -28.16 3.35
CA CYS A 155 4.65 -28.11 2.88
C CYS A 155 3.73 -28.57 4.01
N ARG A 156 3.19 -27.63 4.81
CA ARG A 156 2.09 -27.96 5.73
C ARG A 156 1.00 -28.61 4.88
N ASP A 157 0.51 -29.77 5.29
CA ASP A 157 -0.56 -30.50 4.60
C ASP A 157 -1.89 -29.72 4.47
N GLY A 158 -1.94 -28.48 4.99
CA GLY A 158 -3.07 -27.55 4.85
C GLY A 158 -2.87 -26.37 3.88
N ASP A 159 -1.77 -26.27 3.11
CA ASP A 159 -1.68 -25.22 2.08
C ASP A 159 -2.56 -25.57 0.87
N ALA A 160 -3.65 -24.82 0.70
CA ALA A 160 -4.61 -24.97 -0.39
C ALA A 160 -3.94 -24.92 -1.77
N THR A 161 -2.86 -24.16 -1.94
CA THR A 161 -2.11 -24.06 -3.20
C THR A 161 -1.40 -25.38 -3.52
N CYS A 162 -0.74 -25.97 -2.54
CA CYS A 162 -0.06 -27.27 -2.68
C CYS A 162 -1.06 -28.40 -2.98
N GLN A 163 -2.20 -28.44 -2.27
CA GLN A 163 -3.25 -29.43 -2.53
C GLN A 163 -3.84 -29.28 -3.95
N GLY A 164 -4.13 -28.06 -4.37
CA GLY A 164 -4.63 -27.77 -5.72
C GLY A 164 -3.65 -28.23 -6.82
N LEU A 165 -2.35 -28.02 -6.60
CA LEU A 165 -1.31 -28.50 -7.53
C LEU A 165 -1.22 -30.03 -7.56
N ARG A 166 -1.29 -30.72 -6.42
CA ARG A 166 -1.31 -32.19 -6.36
C ARG A 166 -2.48 -32.76 -7.16
N LEU A 167 -3.67 -32.16 -7.07
CA LEU A 167 -4.84 -32.56 -7.88
C LEU A 167 -4.60 -32.33 -9.38
N LEU A 168 -4.02 -31.18 -9.75
CA LEU A 168 -3.70 -30.88 -11.14
C LEU A 168 -2.66 -31.84 -11.71
N MET A 169 -1.67 -32.23 -10.92
CA MET A 169 -0.66 -33.24 -11.26
C MET A 169 -1.27 -34.61 -11.49
N ARG A 170 -2.13 -35.09 -10.58
CA ARG A 170 -2.84 -36.37 -10.74
C ARG A 170 -3.66 -36.39 -12.04
N HIS A 171 -4.36 -35.29 -12.33
CA HIS A 171 -5.06 -35.15 -13.60
C HIS A 171 -4.10 -35.18 -14.79
N PHE A 172 -3.01 -34.41 -14.75
CA PHE A 172 -2.04 -34.34 -15.85
C PHE A 172 -1.41 -35.71 -16.17
N ALA A 173 -1.15 -36.52 -15.14
CA ALA A 173 -0.62 -37.87 -15.29
C ALA A 173 -1.62 -38.81 -16.01
N ALA A 174 -2.89 -38.77 -15.61
CA ALA A 174 -3.93 -39.69 -16.09
C ALA A 174 -4.69 -39.21 -17.35
N CYS A 175 -4.56 -37.94 -17.76
CA CYS A 175 -5.39 -37.38 -18.82
C CYS A 175 -4.91 -37.82 -20.23
N ALA A 176 -5.67 -38.69 -20.88
CA ALA A 176 -5.44 -39.09 -22.28
C ALA A 176 -5.56 -37.92 -23.26
N ARG A 177 -6.37 -36.89 -22.95
CA ARG A 177 -6.54 -35.69 -23.79
C ARG A 177 -5.40 -34.67 -23.69
N LYS A 178 -4.30 -34.97 -22.99
CA LYS A 178 -3.18 -34.04 -22.82
C LYS A 178 -2.49 -33.68 -24.15
N ALA A 179 -2.41 -34.64 -25.08
CA ALA A 179 -1.78 -34.51 -26.38
C ALA A 179 -2.76 -34.53 -27.57
N ALA A 180 -4.07 -34.63 -27.29
CA ALA A 180 -5.09 -34.70 -28.34
C ALA A 180 -5.31 -33.35 -29.04
N PRO A 181 -5.72 -33.34 -30.33
CA PRO A 181 -6.19 -32.12 -31.01
C PRO A 181 -7.30 -31.45 -30.19
N GLY A 182 -7.22 -30.13 -29.99
CA GLY A 182 -8.10 -29.39 -29.07
C GLY A 182 -7.61 -29.37 -27.61
N GLY A 183 -7.03 -30.46 -27.11
CA GLY A 183 -6.30 -30.57 -25.85
C GLY A 183 -7.11 -30.33 -24.56
N CYS A 184 -6.61 -30.80 -23.41
CA CYS A 184 -7.25 -30.57 -22.11
C CYS A 184 -6.85 -29.22 -21.48
N ALA A 185 -7.83 -28.38 -21.10
CA ALA A 185 -7.60 -27.08 -20.47
C ALA A 185 -6.81 -27.18 -19.14
N ARG A 186 -7.06 -28.21 -18.32
CA ARG A 186 -6.31 -28.46 -17.08
C ARG A 186 -4.85 -28.81 -17.38
N CYS A 187 -4.60 -29.62 -18.40
CA CYS A 187 -3.24 -29.98 -18.82
C CYS A 187 -2.48 -28.79 -19.39
N LYS A 188 -3.15 -27.95 -20.20
CA LYS A 188 -2.56 -26.70 -20.70
C LYS A 188 -2.13 -25.79 -19.55
N ARG A 189 -2.96 -25.63 -18.51
CA ARG A 189 -2.59 -24.86 -17.30
C ARG A 189 -1.38 -25.44 -16.58
N MET A 190 -1.30 -26.76 -16.43
CA MET A 190 -0.13 -27.41 -15.81
C MET A 190 1.16 -27.13 -16.59
N LEU A 191 1.12 -27.22 -17.91
CA LEU A 191 2.27 -26.89 -18.77
C LEU A 191 2.66 -25.40 -18.66
N GLN A 192 1.70 -24.49 -18.53
CA GLN A 192 1.99 -23.07 -18.29
C GLN A 192 2.69 -22.84 -16.95
N LEU A 193 2.31 -23.58 -15.90
CA LEU A 193 2.98 -23.51 -14.59
C LEU A 193 4.43 -24.02 -14.67
N PHE A 194 4.68 -25.13 -15.37
CA PHE A 194 6.04 -25.61 -15.59
C PHE A 194 6.90 -24.62 -16.40
N ARG A 195 6.31 -24.00 -17.43
CA ARG A 195 6.98 -22.94 -18.20
C ARG A 195 7.31 -21.73 -17.34
N LEU A 196 6.38 -21.31 -16.46
CA LEU A 196 6.61 -20.21 -15.52
C LEU A 196 7.73 -20.57 -14.54
N HIS A 197 7.69 -21.78 -13.97
CA HIS A 197 8.71 -22.28 -13.05
C HIS A 197 10.09 -22.21 -13.70
N ALA A 198 10.26 -22.75 -14.92
CA ALA A 198 11.51 -22.68 -15.67
C ALA A 198 12.02 -21.25 -15.88
N SER A 199 11.13 -20.27 -15.98
CA SER A 199 11.48 -18.85 -16.17
C SER A 199 11.86 -18.15 -14.87
N VAL A 200 11.46 -18.68 -13.70
CA VAL A 200 11.73 -18.09 -12.37
C VAL A 200 12.65 -18.95 -11.50
N CYS A 201 13.13 -20.08 -12.02
CA CYS A 201 13.98 -21.03 -11.30
C CYS A 201 15.45 -20.64 -11.44
N ASP A 202 16.08 -20.35 -10.30
CA ASP A 202 17.48 -19.91 -10.24
C ASP A 202 18.43 -21.06 -9.79
N ARG A 203 17.92 -22.29 -9.62
CA ARG A 203 18.70 -23.41 -9.04
C ARG A 203 19.88 -23.90 -9.86
N ALA A 204 19.86 -23.72 -11.18
CA ALA A 204 21.02 -24.11 -11.99
C ALA A 204 22.25 -23.22 -11.76
N GLU A 205 22.13 -22.12 -11.02
CA GLU A 205 23.23 -21.18 -10.75
C GLU A 205 23.80 -21.32 -9.34
N LEU A 206 23.13 -22.07 -8.44
CA LEU A 206 23.42 -22.05 -7.00
C LEU A 206 23.87 -23.40 -6.41
N GLN A 207 23.57 -24.55 -7.03
CA GLN A 207 23.63 -25.85 -6.31
C GLN A 207 24.20 -27.06 -7.09
N ASP A 208 24.78 -26.90 -8.28
CA ASP A 208 25.32 -27.99 -9.15
C ASP A 208 24.37 -29.20 -9.42
N GLN A 209 23.16 -29.20 -8.85
CA GLN A 209 22.14 -30.20 -9.06
C GLN A 209 21.04 -29.68 -9.99
N PRO A 210 20.60 -30.47 -10.98
CA PRO A 210 19.52 -30.07 -11.86
C PRO A 210 18.22 -29.92 -11.08
N CYS A 211 17.41 -28.92 -11.43
CA CYS A 211 16.08 -28.75 -10.86
C CYS A 211 15.21 -29.99 -11.15
N ARG A 212 14.55 -30.52 -10.12
CA ARG A 212 13.74 -31.75 -10.18
C ARG A 212 12.31 -31.54 -10.71
N VAL A 213 11.90 -30.28 -10.89
CA VAL A 213 10.57 -29.96 -11.43
C VAL A 213 10.49 -30.40 -12.91
N PRO A 214 9.47 -31.19 -13.30
CA PRO A 214 9.32 -31.68 -14.67
C PRO A 214 9.32 -30.55 -15.70
N PHE A 215 9.93 -30.82 -16.86
CA PHE A 215 10.06 -29.89 -17.99
C PHE A 215 10.83 -28.60 -17.71
N CYS A 216 11.40 -28.40 -16.50
CA CYS A 216 12.14 -27.19 -16.18
C CYS A 216 13.32 -26.96 -17.14
N SER A 217 14.17 -27.97 -17.34
CA SER A 217 15.31 -27.91 -18.26
C SER A 217 14.87 -27.69 -19.72
N HIS A 218 13.85 -28.42 -20.17
CA HIS A 218 13.30 -28.30 -21.52
C HIS A 218 12.77 -26.90 -21.81
N PHE A 219 11.95 -26.33 -20.92
CA PHE A 219 11.45 -24.97 -21.10
C PHE A 219 12.56 -23.93 -20.97
N ARG A 220 13.56 -24.13 -20.10
CA ARG A 220 14.71 -23.22 -20.00
C ARG A 220 15.49 -23.17 -21.32
N ALA A 221 15.81 -24.32 -21.92
CA ALA A 221 16.48 -24.40 -23.22
C ALA A 221 15.64 -23.74 -24.33
N LYS A 222 14.34 -24.05 -24.38
CA LYS A 222 13.42 -23.47 -25.36
C LYS A 222 13.36 -21.94 -25.27
N MET A 223 13.35 -21.38 -24.07
CA MET A 223 13.29 -19.93 -23.85
C MET A 223 14.61 -19.21 -24.16
N GLN A 224 15.74 -19.92 -24.22
CA GLN A 224 17.00 -19.36 -24.71
C GLN A 224 17.03 -19.30 -26.24
N ALA A 225 16.45 -20.31 -26.90
CA ALA A 225 16.31 -20.34 -28.35
C ALA A 225 15.24 -19.36 -28.87
N GLU A 226 14.10 -19.28 -28.18
CA GLU A 226 12.97 -18.41 -28.56
C GLU A 226 12.96 -17.14 -27.70
N LYS A 227 13.12 -15.97 -28.32
CA LYS A 227 12.91 -14.69 -27.61
C LYS A 227 11.48 -14.62 -27.08
N ALA A 228 11.34 -14.66 -25.75
CA ALA A 228 10.06 -14.49 -25.07
C ALA A 228 9.33 -13.21 -25.49
N ASP A 229 8.00 -13.20 -25.48
CA ASP A 229 7.25 -11.96 -25.66
C ASP A 229 7.46 -10.97 -24.48
N LYS A 230 7.31 -9.66 -24.73
CA LYS A 230 7.39 -8.59 -23.71
C LYS A 230 6.41 -8.84 -22.56
N THR A 231 5.21 -9.34 -22.85
CA THR A 231 4.19 -9.65 -21.84
C THR A 231 4.66 -10.75 -20.88
N TRP A 232 5.26 -11.81 -21.42
CA TRP A 232 5.80 -12.91 -20.61
C TRP A 232 6.95 -12.44 -19.72
N ARG A 233 7.89 -11.66 -20.25
CA ARG A 233 8.99 -11.10 -19.47
C ARG A 233 8.50 -10.24 -18.30
N LEU A 234 7.46 -9.44 -18.52
CA LEU A 234 6.86 -8.62 -17.47
C LEU A 234 6.23 -9.50 -16.38
N LEU A 235 5.48 -10.54 -16.75
CA LEU A 235 4.90 -11.50 -15.82
C LEU A 235 6.00 -12.15 -14.95
N VAL A 236 7.05 -12.69 -15.56
CA VAL A 236 8.18 -13.32 -14.86
C VAL A 236 8.81 -12.36 -13.86
N LYS A 237 9.04 -11.10 -14.25
CA LYS A 237 9.60 -10.07 -13.36
C LYS A 237 8.67 -9.76 -12.18
N LYS A 238 7.35 -9.71 -12.39
CA LYS A 238 6.35 -9.47 -11.34
C LYS A 238 6.26 -10.66 -10.37
N VAL A 239 6.29 -11.89 -10.87
CA VAL A 239 6.29 -13.10 -10.05
C VAL A 239 7.59 -13.23 -9.25
N ARG A 240 8.77 -12.98 -9.83
CA ARG A 240 10.04 -12.96 -9.09
C ARG A 240 10.01 -11.95 -7.94
N ARG A 241 9.52 -10.73 -8.18
CA ARG A 241 9.35 -9.70 -7.14
C ARG A 241 8.40 -10.17 -6.05
N ALA A 242 7.25 -10.76 -6.41
CA ALA A 242 6.29 -11.28 -5.44
C ALA A 242 6.91 -12.38 -4.57
N ARG A 243 7.65 -13.34 -5.17
CA ARG A 243 8.40 -14.38 -4.44
C ARG A 243 9.38 -13.78 -3.44
N ALA A 244 10.20 -12.82 -3.88
CA ALA A 244 11.16 -12.15 -3.00
C ALA A 244 10.47 -11.44 -1.83
N MET A 245 9.35 -10.76 -2.06
CA MET A 245 8.59 -10.10 -0.99
C MET A 245 8.01 -11.09 0.03
N VAL A 246 7.48 -12.23 -0.43
CA VAL A 246 6.99 -13.30 0.47
C VAL A 246 8.14 -13.89 1.27
N SER A 247 9.28 -14.16 0.63
CA SER A 247 10.48 -14.64 1.32
C SER A 247 10.98 -13.66 2.38
N LEU A 248 10.95 -12.35 2.10
CA LEU A 248 11.31 -11.31 3.07
C LEU A 248 10.31 -11.22 4.22
N ALA A 249 9.01 -11.32 3.94
CA ALA A 249 7.96 -11.29 4.96
C ALA A 249 8.05 -12.50 5.92
N ASN A 250 8.49 -13.66 5.41
CA ASN A 250 8.65 -14.87 6.19
C ASN A 250 10.02 -14.99 6.88
N ARG A 251 10.94 -14.03 6.71
CA ARG A 251 12.20 -14.02 7.47
C ARG A 251 11.89 -13.74 8.94
N GLN A 252 12.30 -14.65 9.81
CA GLN A 252 12.35 -14.36 11.24
C GLN A 252 13.29 -13.16 11.44
N VAL A 253 12.76 -12.08 12.00
CA VAL A 253 13.57 -10.91 12.36
C VAL A 253 14.54 -11.38 13.45
N PRO A 254 15.87 -11.23 13.25
CA PRO A 254 16.83 -11.61 14.27
C PRO A 254 16.48 -10.95 15.60
N GLU A 255 16.57 -11.70 16.69
CA GLU A 255 16.15 -11.26 18.02
C GLU A 255 16.81 -9.93 18.42
N VAL A 256 18.08 -9.74 18.04
CA VAL A 256 18.83 -8.48 18.23
C VAL A 256 18.17 -7.27 17.57
N VAL A 257 17.58 -7.45 16.38
CA VAL A 257 16.85 -6.40 15.67
C VAL A 257 15.53 -6.17 16.37
N ALA A 258 14.78 -7.21 16.72
CA ALA A 258 13.53 -7.07 17.47
C ALA A 258 13.72 -6.31 18.81
N MET A 259 14.76 -6.65 19.57
CA MET A 259 15.09 -5.97 20.84
C MET A 259 15.46 -4.49 20.62
N SER A 260 16.15 -4.14 19.53
CA SER A 260 16.50 -2.75 19.22
C SER A 260 15.26 -1.89 18.87
N TRP A 261 14.28 -2.47 18.18
CA TRP A 261 13.03 -1.79 17.84
C TRP A 261 12.18 -1.52 19.08
N VAL A 262 12.12 -2.47 20.02
CA VAL A 262 11.42 -2.31 21.30
C VAL A 262 12.07 -1.23 22.17
N LYS A 263 13.41 -1.18 22.21
CA LYS A 263 14.16 -0.11 22.90
C LYS A 263 13.87 1.27 22.29
N TYR A 264 13.88 1.38 20.95
CA TYR A 264 13.62 2.64 20.26
C TYR A 264 12.16 3.11 20.41
N SER A 265 11.19 2.20 20.35
CA SER A 265 9.77 2.55 20.54
C SER A 265 9.48 3.00 21.97
N SER A 266 10.04 2.32 22.98
CA SER A 266 9.87 2.69 24.40
C SER A 266 10.48 4.06 24.72
N SER A 267 11.63 4.38 24.12
CA SER A 267 12.31 5.68 24.24
C SER A 267 11.48 6.87 23.72
N LYS A 268 10.51 6.60 22.85
CA LYS A 268 9.65 7.62 22.22
C LYS A 268 8.44 7.99 23.09
N TRP A 269 8.08 7.15 24.07
CA TRP A 269 7.01 7.41 25.04
C TRP A 269 7.53 7.94 26.38
N ALA A 270 8.82 7.81 26.67
CA ALA A 270 9.47 8.34 27.88
C ALA A 270 9.92 9.81 27.75
N ARG A 271 9.64 10.47 26.62
CA ARG A 271 9.97 11.88 26.34
C ARG A 271 8.73 12.67 25.90
N ASN A 272 7.65 12.59 26.67
CA ASN A 272 6.54 13.54 26.66
C ASN A 272 6.03 13.71 28.08
#